data_AF-A0A545UEY7-F1
#
_entry.id   AF-A0A545UEY7-F1
#
_cell.length_a   1.000
_cell.length_b   1.000
_cell.length_c   1.000
_cell.angle_alpha   90.00
_cell.angle_beta   90.00
_cell.angle_gamma   90.00
#
_symmetry.space_group_name_H-M   'P 1'
#
loop_
_entity.id
_entity.type
_entity.pdbx_description
1 polymer ?
#
loop_
_entity_poly.entity_id
_entity_poly.type
_entity_poly.pdbx_seq_one_letter_code
_entity_poly.pdbx_strand_id
1 'polypeptide(L)'
;MKTFKAFVLSLPFIFASVAANAVNGYDVKQVQTNHSSFYQIGNNWYERGSDDSHKFVFQEFSRDAWSVYLYDSARNVSLRLDLWLKKVFYSPGKNWNGNHLYTITGSSASQIALNGPTLYQHGSYGGYAVRLVKGSYRLNVLRARGIKNDDITSIRVPDGFQIDTYQHDNFGGWKQSYVVDVSHVGSKNDQLSSVIIKQIAPMKNKYLSIQRHSNAPSFSNSQADTILAAATELLTTQDGSDDIACPTRMKRSGSVTTFTTGDGTIDSKAEMNALQNGINLVKAINFCSKLAPNIVGCASTPGTKMAVIRYTSNQEGMLWAHEYGHNTGLSHRSGSNNLMDNYVGTSKRRINQAECNSFLNN
;
A
#
# COMPACT_ATOMS: atom_id res chain seq x y z
N MET A 1 -4.17 46.01 -57.75
CA MET A 1 -4.78 44.92 -56.95
C MET A 1 -3.76 43.78 -56.82
N LYS A 2 -3.10 43.66 -55.66
CA LYS A 2 -2.23 42.52 -55.34
C LYS A 2 -2.78 41.87 -54.08
N THR A 3 -3.21 40.63 -54.22
CA THR A 3 -3.88 39.78 -53.23
C THR A 3 -2.88 39.32 -52.16
N PHE A 4 -3.10 39.72 -50.90
CA PHE A 4 -2.41 39.17 -49.74
C PHE A 4 -3.02 37.82 -49.37
N LYS A 5 -2.27 36.72 -49.56
CA LYS A 5 -2.58 35.41 -48.96
C LYS A 5 -2.11 35.43 -47.51
N ALA A 6 -3.03 35.40 -46.56
CA ALA A 6 -2.73 35.19 -45.15
C ALA A 6 -2.28 33.73 -44.94
N PHE A 7 -1.03 33.54 -44.54
CA PHE A 7 -0.53 32.25 -44.07
C PHE A 7 -0.89 32.14 -42.59
N VAL A 8 -1.87 31.30 -42.26
CA VAL A 8 -2.17 30.92 -40.86
C VAL A 8 -1.09 29.93 -40.45
N LEU A 9 -0.07 30.39 -39.73
CA LEU A 9 0.85 29.51 -39.02
C LEU A 9 0.08 28.89 -37.85
N SER A 10 -0.36 27.64 -37.99
CA SER A 10 -0.79 26.86 -36.83
C SER A 10 0.45 26.50 -36.02
N LEU A 11 0.72 27.27 -34.96
CA LEU A 11 1.67 26.86 -33.92
C LEU A 11 1.17 25.55 -33.32
N PRO A 12 1.96 24.46 -33.33
CA PRO A 12 1.60 23.29 -32.55
C PRO A 12 1.65 23.71 -31.07
N PHE A 13 0.52 23.59 -30.38
CA PHE A 13 0.49 23.59 -28.93
C PHE A 13 1.29 22.36 -28.47
N ILE A 14 2.60 22.57 -28.29
CA ILE A 14 3.43 21.64 -27.55
C ILE A 14 2.93 21.78 -26.10
N PHE A 15 2.15 20.81 -25.64
CA PHE A 15 2.08 20.53 -24.22
C PHE A 15 3.52 20.17 -23.81
N ALA A 16 4.26 21.16 -23.31
CA ALA A 16 5.43 20.90 -22.51
C ALA A 16 4.91 20.11 -21.31
N SER A 17 5.11 18.79 -21.32
CA SER A 17 5.02 18.03 -20.09
C SER A 17 5.92 18.76 -19.10
N VAL A 18 5.35 19.23 -17.99
CA VAL A 18 6.17 19.68 -16.86
C VAL A 18 6.98 18.46 -16.47
N ALA A 19 8.24 18.39 -16.92
CA ALA A 19 9.17 17.40 -16.45
C ALA A 19 9.18 17.55 -14.93
N ALA A 20 8.84 16.49 -14.20
CA ALA A 20 9.05 16.46 -12.76
C ALA A 20 10.48 16.97 -12.52
N ASN A 21 10.64 18.00 -11.69
CA ASN A 21 11.96 18.60 -11.42
C ASN A 21 12.97 17.47 -11.16
N ALA A 22 14.06 17.46 -11.93
CA ALA A 22 15.09 16.47 -11.74
C ALA A 22 15.63 16.58 -10.30
N VAL A 23 15.64 15.47 -9.58
CA VAL A 23 16.16 15.37 -8.21
C VAL A 23 17.55 15.97 -8.15
N ASN A 24 17.76 16.89 -7.21
CA ASN A 24 18.93 17.75 -7.08
C ASN A 24 19.47 17.68 -5.65
N GLY A 25 20.55 18.42 -5.35
CA GLY A 25 21.19 18.33 -4.03
C GLY A 25 20.29 18.81 -2.86
N TYR A 26 19.28 19.65 -3.12
CA TYR A 26 18.36 20.12 -2.09
C TYR A 26 17.32 19.08 -1.71
N ASP A 27 16.73 18.39 -2.68
CA ASP A 27 15.59 17.51 -2.44
C ASP A 27 15.97 16.02 -2.35
N VAL A 28 17.18 15.64 -2.76
CA VAL A 28 17.61 14.24 -2.74
C VAL A 28 17.55 13.64 -1.34
N LYS A 29 16.93 12.46 -1.27
CA LYS A 29 16.87 11.60 -0.09
C LYS A 29 17.56 10.26 -0.32
N GLN A 30 17.93 9.97 -1.57
CA GLN A 30 18.54 8.72 -1.94
C GLN A 30 19.37 8.82 -3.23
N VAL A 31 20.51 8.12 -3.26
CA VAL A 31 21.41 7.99 -4.40
C VAL A 31 21.73 6.51 -4.64
N GLN A 32 21.52 6.03 -5.86
CA GLN A 32 21.97 4.71 -6.33
C GLN A 32 23.27 4.88 -7.09
N THR A 33 24.22 3.97 -6.90
CA THR A 33 25.48 3.96 -7.64
C THR A 33 25.70 2.62 -8.34
N ASN A 34 26.79 2.51 -9.10
CA ASN A 34 27.23 1.25 -9.69
C ASN A 34 27.81 0.24 -8.67
N HIS A 35 27.93 0.59 -7.39
CA HIS A 35 28.52 -0.27 -6.36
C HIS A 35 27.69 -0.36 -5.07
N SER A 36 27.20 0.77 -4.57
CA SER A 36 26.39 0.87 -3.34
C SER A 36 25.21 1.84 -3.49
N SER A 37 24.39 1.94 -2.45
CA SER A 37 23.33 2.95 -2.37
C SER A 37 23.45 3.79 -1.10
N PHE A 38 23.10 5.06 -1.19
CA PHE A 38 23.07 6.01 -0.08
C PHE A 38 21.65 6.47 0.16
N TYR A 39 21.21 6.53 1.41
CA TYR A 39 19.90 7.08 1.77
C TYR A 39 19.94 7.87 3.07
N GLN A 40 19.10 8.89 3.17
CA GLN A 40 19.03 9.77 4.33
C GLN A 40 18.04 9.23 5.37
N ILE A 41 18.35 9.31 6.67
CA ILE A 41 17.40 9.24 7.79
C ILE A 41 17.75 10.37 8.77
N GLY A 42 16.78 11.27 9.02
CA GLY A 42 17.06 12.49 9.77
C GLY A 42 18.18 13.29 9.10
N ASN A 43 19.24 13.59 9.85
CA ASN A 43 20.43 14.27 9.34
C ASN A 43 21.61 13.34 8.99
N ASN A 44 21.39 12.02 9.04
CA ASN A 44 22.41 11.01 8.74
C ASN A 44 22.14 10.36 7.38
N TRP A 45 23.22 9.94 6.71
CA TRP A 45 23.20 9.15 5.50
C TRP A 45 23.83 7.80 5.75
N TYR A 46 23.21 6.78 5.21
CA TYR A 46 23.61 5.41 5.38
C TYR A 46 24.03 4.86 4.03
N GLU A 47 25.22 4.28 3.97
CA GLU A 47 25.66 3.49 2.83
C GLU A 47 25.26 2.05 3.02
N ARG A 48 24.57 1.53 2.01
CA ARG A 48 24.11 0.16 1.94
C ARG A 48 24.79 -0.56 0.79
N GLY A 49 25.40 -1.70 1.11
CA GLY A 49 25.98 -2.61 0.14
C GLY A 49 24.93 -3.29 -0.74
N SER A 50 25.38 -3.95 -1.81
CA SER A 50 24.53 -4.73 -2.72
C SER A 50 23.79 -5.89 -2.03
N ASP A 51 24.24 -6.30 -0.84
CA ASP A 51 23.68 -7.33 0.04
C ASP A 51 22.74 -6.78 1.12
N ASP A 52 22.31 -5.52 1.00
CA ASP A 52 21.46 -4.81 1.96
C ASP A 52 22.12 -4.55 3.34
N SER A 53 23.40 -4.93 3.51
CA SER A 53 24.17 -4.62 4.71
C SER A 53 24.44 -3.12 4.81
N HIS A 54 24.23 -2.53 5.99
CA HIS A 54 24.67 -1.16 6.24
C HIS A 54 26.17 -1.21 6.47
N LYS A 55 26.93 -0.64 5.55
CA LYS A 55 28.38 -0.64 5.65
C LYS A 55 28.85 0.51 6.50
N PHE A 56 28.25 1.68 6.30
CA PHE A 56 28.75 2.92 6.86
C PHE A 56 27.65 3.95 7.12
N VAL A 57 27.91 4.82 8.10
CA VAL A 57 27.03 5.94 8.45
C VAL A 57 27.82 7.23 8.33
N PHE A 58 27.20 8.24 7.75
CA PHE A 58 27.79 9.57 7.57
C PHE A 58 26.82 10.62 8.09
N GLN A 59 27.35 11.64 8.75
CA GLN A 59 26.59 12.82 9.09
C GLN A 59 26.58 13.78 7.90
N GLU A 60 25.40 14.26 7.52
CA GLU A 60 25.33 15.39 6.60
C GLU A 60 25.70 16.68 7.34
N PHE A 61 26.58 17.47 6.74
CA PHE A 61 26.94 18.77 7.30
C PHE A 61 26.61 19.94 6.36
N SER A 62 26.40 19.67 5.07
CA SER A 62 25.99 20.70 4.11
C SER A 62 25.35 20.07 2.86
N ARG A 63 24.59 20.88 2.13
CA ARG A 63 24.07 20.59 0.80
C ARG A 63 23.97 21.86 -0.03
N ASP A 64 24.01 21.73 -1.35
CA ASP A 64 23.74 22.79 -2.30
C ASP A 64 22.81 22.29 -3.43
N ALA A 65 22.62 23.07 -4.49
CA ALA A 65 21.74 22.70 -5.58
C ALA A 65 22.17 21.41 -6.31
N TRP A 66 23.42 20.99 -6.21
CA TRP A 66 23.98 19.88 -6.98
C TRP A 66 24.45 18.72 -6.10
N SER A 67 24.89 19.01 -4.88
CA SER A 67 25.61 18.05 -4.04
C SER A 67 25.08 17.96 -2.62
N VAL A 68 25.23 16.77 -2.04
CA VAL A 68 25.14 16.53 -0.58
C VAL A 68 26.52 16.19 -0.06
N TYR A 69 26.90 16.80 1.06
CA TYR A 69 28.21 16.63 1.66
C TYR A 69 28.12 15.90 2.99
N LEU A 70 28.86 14.80 3.07
CA LEU A 70 28.76 13.80 4.12
C LEU A 70 30.11 13.62 4.81
N TYR A 71 30.10 13.40 6.12
CA TYR A 71 31.30 13.19 6.92
C TYR A 71 31.09 12.03 7.90
N ASP A 72 32.04 11.09 7.93
CA ASP A 72 32.15 10.10 9.00
C ASP A 72 33.36 10.43 9.86
N SER A 73 33.10 10.83 11.10
CA SER A 73 34.10 11.20 12.09
C SER A 73 34.89 10.02 12.65
N ALA A 74 34.30 8.82 12.72
CA ALA A 74 34.95 7.63 13.25
C ALA A 74 36.06 7.14 12.31
N ARG A 75 35.89 7.35 11.01
CA ARG A 75 36.87 6.98 9.97
C ARG A 75 37.66 8.16 9.42
N ASN A 76 37.29 9.38 9.81
CA ASN A 76 37.84 10.63 9.26
C ASN A 76 37.78 10.67 7.72
N VAL A 77 36.59 10.45 7.16
CA VAL A 77 36.36 10.42 5.71
C VAL A 77 35.18 11.29 5.31
N SER A 78 35.26 11.92 4.13
CA SER A 78 34.16 12.67 3.54
C SER A 78 33.69 12.06 2.22
N LEU A 79 32.39 12.13 1.98
CA LEU A 79 31.80 11.86 0.68
C LEU A 79 31.08 13.09 0.15
N ARG A 80 31.15 13.30 -1.17
CA ARG A 80 30.29 14.23 -1.90
C ARG A 80 29.43 13.45 -2.87
N LEU A 81 28.12 13.45 -2.65
CA LEU A 81 27.14 12.89 -3.58
C LEU A 81 26.76 13.98 -4.59
N ASP A 82 27.43 14.01 -5.74
CA ASP A 82 27.27 15.04 -6.77
C ASP A 82 26.28 14.58 -7.85
N LEU A 83 25.05 15.08 -7.78
CA LEU A 83 23.96 14.70 -8.68
C LEU A 83 24.05 15.37 -10.05
N TRP A 84 24.85 16.41 -10.19
CA TRP A 84 25.09 17.08 -11.47
C TRP A 84 26.11 16.29 -12.30
N LEU A 85 27.26 15.98 -11.71
CA LEU A 85 28.30 15.17 -12.33
C LEU A 85 27.97 13.67 -12.36
N LYS A 86 26.91 13.26 -11.66
CA LYS A 86 26.50 11.85 -11.46
C LYS A 86 27.63 11.02 -10.87
N LYS A 87 28.31 11.56 -9.85
CA LYS A 87 29.49 10.92 -9.23
C LYS A 87 29.46 11.06 -7.71
N VAL A 88 29.89 10.01 -7.03
CA VAL A 88 30.31 10.06 -5.63
C VAL A 88 31.80 10.33 -5.60
N PHE A 89 32.22 11.34 -4.85
CA PHE A 89 33.62 11.62 -4.57
C PHE A 89 33.96 11.23 -3.15
N TYR A 90 35.18 10.73 -2.95
CA TYR A 90 35.74 10.33 -1.67
C TYR A 90 36.98 11.17 -1.35
N SER A 91 37.12 11.55 -0.08
CA SER A 91 38.32 12.20 0.39
C SER A 91 38.66 11.83 1.84
N PRO A 92 39.95 11.64 2.18
CA PRO A 92 40.41 11.60 3.55
C PRO A 92 40.23 12.96 4.24
N GLY A 93 39.65 12.95 5.44
CA GLY A 93 39.30 14.14 6.21
C GLY A 93 38.25 15.01 5.52
N LYS A 94 38.19 16.29 5.89
CA LYS A 94 37.28 17.30 5.30
C LYS A 94 37.90 18.04 4.10
N ASN A 95 38.83 17.41 3.39
CA ASN A 95 39.50 18.00 2.23
C ASN A 95 38.63 17.78 0.97
N TRP A 96 38.26 18.83 0.24
CA TRP A 96 37.29 18.71 -0.87
C TRP A 96 37.89 18.39 -2.23
N ASN A 97 39.17 18.05 -2.29
CA ASN A 97 39.82 17.53 -3.50
C ASN A 97 39.66 16.00 -3.58
N GLY A 98 38.40 15.55 -3.66
CA GLY A 98 38.07 14.13 -3.60
C GLY A 98 38.32 13.39 -4.92
N ASN A 99 38.72 12.12 -4.81
CA ASN A 99 38.80 11.21 -5.95
C ASN A 99 37.41 10.65 -6.28
N HIS A 100 37.15 10.40 -7.57
CA HIS A 100 35.93 9.71 -7.98
C HIS A 100 35.90 8.30 -7.39
N LEU A 101 34.84 7.97 -6.68
CA LEU A 101 34.64 6.68 -6.04
C LEU A 101 33.62 5.83 -6.81
N TYR A 102 32.39 6.34 -6.98
CA TYR A 102 31.29 5.62 -7.64
C TYR A 102 30.55 6.50 -8.65
N THR A 103 29.95 5.87 -9.66
CA THR A 103 29.06 6.52 -10.62
C THR A 103 27.63 6.44 -10.11
N ILE A 104 26.92 7.57 -10.07
CA ILE A 104 25.51 7.63 -9.69
C ILE A 104 24.65 7.18 -10.86
N THR A 105 23.86 6.13 -10.64
CA THR A 105 22.96 5.52 -11.64
C THR A 105 21.50 5.93 -11.44
N GLY A 106 21.15 6.50 -10.28
CA GLY A 106 19.80 6.98 -9.99
C GLY A 106 19.75 7.85 -8.73
N SER A 107 18.72 8.67 -8.60
CA SER A 107 18.46 9.52 -7.43
C SER A 107 16.97 9.72 -7.19
N SER A 108 16.55 9.85 -5.93
CA SER A 108 15.15 10.05 -5.53
C SER A 108 15.03 11.12 -4.44
N ALA A 109 14.01 11.99 -4.57
CA ALA A 109 13.62 12.96 -3.54
C ALA A 109 12.71 12.33 -2.44
N SER A 110 12.35 11.06 -2.58
CA SER A 110 11.57 10.32 -1.59
C SER A 110 12.31 9.08 -1.10
N GLN A 111 12.39 8.93 0.22
CA GLN A 111 12.89 7.71 0.88
C GLN A 111 12.06 6.46 0.53
N ILE A 112 10.81 6.66 0.09
CA ILE A 112 9.87 5.59 -0.23
C ILE A 112 10.44 4.72 -1.37
N ALA A 113 11.20 5.27 -2.32
CA ALA A 113 11.69 4.55 -3.50
C ALA A 113 12.59 3.30 -3.21
N LEU A 114 13.15 3.14 -2.00
CA LEU A 114 13.87 1.93 -1.56
C LEU A 114 13.06 0.98 -0.66
N ASN A 115 11.92 1.44 -0.14
CA ASN A 115 11.06 0.65 0.73
C ASN A 115 9.97 -0.04 -0.10
N GLY A 116 10.34 -0.62 -1.24
CA GLY A 116 9.38 -1.39 -2.01
C GLY A 116 9.04 -2.73 -1.34
N PRO A 117 8.11 -3.48 -1.94
CA PRO A 117 7.66 -4.76 -1.44
C PRO A 117 8.79 -5.76 -1.19
N THR A 118 8.64 -6.55 -0.12
CA THR A 118 9.55 -7.66 0.21
C THR A 118 8.83 -8.98 0.00
N LEU A 119 9.38 -9.85 -0.84
CA LEU A 119 8.85 -11.17 -1.14
C LEU A 119 9.58 -12.20 -0.28
N TYR A 120 8.84 -13.18 0.24
CA TYR A 120 9.33 -14.19 1.18
C TYR A 120 9.03 -15.60 0.68
N GLN A 121 9.98 -16.49 0.89
CA GLN A 121 9.86 -17.88 0.50
C GLN A 121 8.71 -18.59 1.21
N HIS A 122 8.55 -18.39 2.51
CA HIS A 122 7.58 -19.13 3.32
C HIS A 122 6.48 -18.21 3.85
N GLY A 123 5.39 -18.85 4.28
CA GLY A 123 4.28 -18.18 4.94
C GLY A 123 4.73 -17.44 6.20
N SER A 124 3.94 -16.45 6.60
CA SER A 124 4.21 -15.60 7.76
C SER A 124 5.59 -14.92 7.72
N TYR A 125 6.06 -14.56 6.53
CA TYR A 125 7.30 -13.82 6.28
C TYR A 125 8.57 -14.59 6.69
N GLY A 126 8.55 -15.92 6.55
CA GLY A 126 9.69 -16.80 6.81
C GLY A 126 10.53 -17.11 5.57
N GLY A 127 11.63 -17.84 5.78
CA GLY A 127 12.56 -18.24 4.71
C GLY A 127 13.40 -17.08 4.18
N TYR A 128 13.91 -17.18 2.95
CA TYR A 128 14.64 -16.05 2.35
C TYR A 128 13.69 -14.88 2.05
N ALA A 129 14.24 -13.68 2.06
CA ALA A 129 13.52 -12.45 1.78
C ALA A 129 14.27 -11.61 0.75
N VAL A 130 13.56 -11.13 -0.27
CA VAL A 130 14.11 -10.22 -1.27
C VAL A 130 13.23 -8.99 -1.39
N ARG A 131 13.82 -7.84 -1.07
CA ARG A 131 13.19 -6.54 -1.27
C ARG A 131 13.40 -6.07 -2.70
N LEU A 132 12.31 -5.67 -3.33
CA LEU A 132 12.30 -5.10 -4.66
C LEU A 132 11.87 -3.64 -4.57
N VAL A 133 12.26 -2.84 -5.56
CA VAL A 133 11.92 -1.41 -5.65
C VAL A 133 10.95 -1.19 -6.81
N LYS A 134 10.49 0.04 -7.02
CA LYS A 134 9.67 0.36 -8.20
C LYS A 134 10.37 -0.11 -9.48
N GLY A 135 9.65 -0.86 -10.32
CA GLY A 135 10.20 -1.42 -11.54
C GLY A 135 9.42 -2.64 -12.03
N SER A 136 9.85 -3.18 -13.17
CA SER A 136 9.26 -4.37 -13.77
C SER A 136 10.31 -5.47 -13.81
N TYR A 137 9.99 -6.64 -13.27
CA TYR A 137 10.93 -7.74 -13.04
C TYR A 137 10.42 -9.00 -13.71
N ARG A 138 11.12 -9.42 -14.76
CA ARG A 138 10.97 -10.73 -15.42
C ARG A 138 11.72 -11.79 -14.63
N LEU A 139 11.46 -13.06 -14.92
CA LEU A 139 11.98 -14.20 -14.17
C LEU A 139 13.51 -14.20 -14.07
N ASN A 140 14.20 -13.90 -15.16
CA ASN A 140 15.67 -13.82 -15.17
C ASN A 140 16.20 -12.77 -14.18
N VAL A 141 15.53 -11.62 -14.09
CA VAL A 141 15.88 -10.51 -13.20
C VAL A 141 15.57 -10.86 -11.73
N LEU A 142 14.50 -11.61 -11.47
CA LEU A 142 14.14 -12.11 -10.14
C LEU A 142 15.13 -13.17 -9.64
N ARG A 143 15.49 -14.13 -10.49
CA ARG A 143 16.51 -15.15 -10.18
C ARG A 143 17.87 -14.53 -9.88
N ALA A 144 18.29 -13.52 -10.66
CA ALA A 144 19.52 -12.78 -10.41
C ALA A 144 19.52 -12.03 -9.06
N ARG A 145 18.34 -11.80 -8.47
CA ARG A 145 18.16 -11.19 -7.14
C ARG A 145 17.94 -12.21 -6.03
N GLY A 146 18.05 -13.50 -6.33
CA GLY A 146 17.90 -14.58 -5.34
C GLY A 146 16.48 -15.09 -5.13
N ILE A 147 15.50 -14.64 -5.94
CA ILE A 147 14.13 -15.18 -5.91
C ILE A 147 14.07 -16.40 -6.83
N LYS A 148 13.75 -17.57 -6.27
CA LYS A 148 13.52 -18.78 -7.05
C LYS A 148 12.15 -18.70 -7.74
N ASN A 149 12.03 -19.34 -8.90
CA ASN A 149 10.75 -19.43 -9.60
C ASN A 149 9.78 -20.22 -8.73
N ASP A 150 8.51 -19.82 -8.70
CA ASP A 150 7.46 -20.65 -8.10
C ASP A 150 7.78 -21.01 -6.63
N ASP A 151 8.24 -20.04 -5.83
CA ASP A 151 8.75 -20.30 -4.46
C ASP A 151 8.49 -19.09 -3.53
N ILE A 152 7.42 -18.33 -3.78
CA ILE A 152 7.01 -17.18 -2.96
C ILE A 152 5.65 -17.46 -2.33
N THR A 153 5.63 -17.52 -0.99
CA THR A 153 4.42 -17.76 -0.21
C THR A 153 3.88 -16.50 0.47
N SER A 154 4.71 -15.51 0.82
CA SER A 154 4.23 -14.30 1.54
C SER A 154 4.93 -13.02 1.08
N ILE A 155 4.28 -11.87 1.29
CA ILE A 155 4.73 -10.58 0.74
C ILE A 155 4.46 -9.48 1.76
N ARG A 156 5.44 -8.63 2.06
CA ARG A 156 5.20 -7.35 2.75
C ARG A 156 5.15 -6.22 1.73
N VAL A 157 4.16 -5.34 1.86
CA VAL A 157 3.93 -4.23 0.95
C VAL A 157 3.87 -2.93 1.76
N PRO A 158 4.97 -2.15 1.76
CA PRO A 158 5.01 -0.88 2.47
C PRO A 158 4.00 0.13 1.93
N ASP A 159 3.62 1.09 2.77
CA ASP A 159 2.71 2.17 2.36
C ASP A 159 3.25 2.94 1.15
N GLY A 160 2.35 3.27 0.21
CA GLY A 160 2.71 3.94 -1.05
C GLY A 160 3.23 2.99 -2.13
N PHE A 161 3.10 1.66 -1.95
CA PHE A 161 3.42 0.68 -2.98
C PHE A 161 2.27 -0.26 -3.32
N GLN A 162 2.29 -0.69 -4.57
CA GLN A 162 1.53 -1.83 -5.09
C GLN A 162 2.50 -2.78 -5.78
N ILE A 163 2.34 -4.08 -5.53
CA ILE A 163 2.98 -5.14 -6.31
C ILE A 163 1.93 -5.91 -7.09
N ASP A 164 2.07 -5.89 -8.41
CA ASP A 164 1.37 -6.76 -9.33
C ASP A 164 2.22 -8.03 -9.52
N THR A 165 1.68 -9.17 -9.14
CA THR A 165 2.30 -10.50 -9.27
C THR A 165 1.66 -11.28 -10.41
N TYR A 166 2.47 -12.08 -11.11
CA TYR A 166 2.06 -12.80 -12.31
C TYR A 166 2.51 -14.26 -12.28
N GLN A 167 1.63 -15.15 -12.75
CA GLN A 167 1.88 -16.59 -12.79
C GLN A 167 3.05 -16.97 -13.70
N HIS A 168 3.17 -16.31 -14.84
CA HIS A 168 4.16 -16.64 -15.85
C HIS A 168 5.18 -15.52 -16.02
N ASP A 169 6.31 -15.85 -16.62
CA ASP A 169 7.29 -14.83 -17.03
C ASP A 169 6.66 -13.87 -18.06
N ASN A 170 7.31 -12.72 -18.27
CA ASN A 170 6.85 -11.67 -19.18
C ASN A 170 5.44 -11.15 -18.86
N PHE A 171 5.06 -11.18 -17.58
CA PHE A 171 3.79 -10.66 -17.06
C PHE A 171 2.56 -11.39 -17.63
N GLY A 172 2.71 -12.68 -17.91
CA GLY A 172 1.63 -13.55 -18.41
C GLY A 172 0.91 -14.33 -17.32
N GLY A 173 -0.14 -15.04 -17.72
CA GLY A 173 -0.98 -15.86 -16.83
C GLY A 173 -1.88 -15.01 -15.92
N TRP A 174 -2.28 -15.55 -14.77
CA TRP A 174 -3.08 -14.78 -13.81
C TRP A 174 -2.28 -13.59 -13.28
N LYS A 175 -3.01 -12.53 -12.89
CA LYS A 175 -2.47 -11.34 -12.21
C LYS A 175 -3.12 -11.21 -10.83
N GLN A 176 -2.34 -10.87 -9.82
CA GLN A 176 -2.84 -10.44 -8.51
C GLN A 176 -2.10 -9.20 -8.03
N SER A 177 -2.85 -8.19 -7.61
CA SER A 177 -2.30 -6.96 -7.05
C SER A 177 -2.34 -7.02 -5.52
N TYR A 178 -1.25 -6.62 -4.87
CA TYR A 178 -1.19 -6.47 -3.43
C TYR A 178 -0.72 -5.06 -3.07
N VAL A 179 -1.48 -4.42 -2.19
CA VAL A 179 -1.17 -3.11 -1.59
C VAL A 179 -0.95 -3.21 -0.08
N VAL A 180 -1.12 -4.43 0.47
CA VAL A 180 -0.96 -4.73 1.89
C VAL A 180 -0.09 -5.95 2.11
N ASP A 181 0.39 -6.11 3.34
CA ASP A 181 1.09 -7.31 3.75
C ASP A 181 0.18 -8.53 3.63
N VAL A 182 0.71 -9.61 3.06
CA VAL A 182 0.03 -10.87 2.83
C VAL A 182 0.87 -11.96 3.48
N SER A 183 0.37 -12.54 4.56
CA SER A 183 1.05 -13.62 5.29
C SER A 183 1.03 -14.96 4.53
N HIS A 184 0.10 -15.14 3.58
CA HIS A 184 0.09 -16.27 2.64
C HIS A 184 -0.68 -15.89 1.37
N VAL A 185 -0.11 -16.12 0.18
CA VAL A 185 -0.73 -15.77 -1.12
C VAL A 185 -1.87 -16.72 -1.56
N GLY A 186 -2.40 -17.54 -0.65
CA GLY A 186 -3.50 -18.48 -0.92
C GLY A 186 -3.20 -19.51 -2.02
N SER A 187 -4.18 -19.71 -2.92
CA SER A 187 -4.09 -20.65 -4.05
C SER A 187 -3.01 -20.31 -5.10
N LYS A 188 -2.40 -19.12 -4.99
CA LYS A 188 -1.32 -18.63 -5.84
C LYS A 188 0.06 -18.96 -5.28
N ASN A 189 0.11 -19.75 -4.20
CA ASN A 189 1.34 -20.17 -3.57
C ASN A 189 2.27 -20.83 -4.58
N ASP A 190 3.53 -20.42 -4.56
CA ASP A 190 4.58 -21.08 -5.34
C ASP A 190 4.25 -21.12 -6.85
N GLN A 191 3.74 -20.00 -7.38
CA GLN A 191 3.38 -19.85 -8.80
C GLN A 191 3.86 -18.52 -9.41
N LEU A 192 4.52 -17.67 -8.64
CA LEU A 192 4.94 -16.34 -9.10
C LEU A 192 6.21 -16.45 -9.95
N SER A 193 6.13 -15.94 -11.18
CA SER A 193 7.26 -15.92 -12.13
C SER A 193 7.69 -14.52 -12.58
N SER A 194 6.82 -13.50 -12.46
CA SER A 194 7.20 -12.10 -12.74
C SER A 194 6.38 -11.10 -11.92
N VAL A 195 6.91 -9.90 -11.72
CA VAL A 195 6.24 -8.84 -10.93
C VAL A 195 6.43 -7.44 -11.51
N ILE A 196 5.46 -6.56 -11.27
CA ILE A 196 5.55 -5.13 -11.52
C ILE A 196 5.29 -4.38 -10.22
N ILE A 197 6.19 -3.48 -9.85
CA ILE A 197 6.10 -2.70 -8.63
C ILE A 197 5.86 -1.25 -8.99
N LYS A 198 4.76 -0.72 -8.47
CA LYS A 198 4.29 0.65 -8.69
C LYS A 198 4.36 1.41 -7.38
N GLN A 199 4.70 2.68 -7.48
CA GLN A 199 4.44 3.63 -6.41
C GLN A 199 3.00 4.12 -6.58
N ILE A 200 2.22 4.02 -5.52
CA ILE A 200 0.84 4.51 -5.43
C ILE A 200 0.78 5.64 -4.42
N ALA A 201 -0.32 6.39 -4.42
CA ALA A 201 -0.58 7.33 -3.33
C ALA A 201 -0.57 6.56 -2.00
N PRO A 202 0.02 7.12 -0.92
CA PRO A 202 -0.09 6.53 0.41
C PRO A 202 -1.55 6.28 0.76
N MET A 203 -1.86 5.09 1.25
CA MET A 203 -3.22 4.75 1.63
C MET A 203 -3.62 5.45 2.92
N LYS A 204 -4.87 5.87 3.01
CA LYS A 204 -5.44 6.42 4.24
C LYS A 204 -5.86 5.26 5.14
N ASN A 205 -5.15 5.11 6.27
CA ASN A 205 -5.40 4.05 7.23
C ASN A 205 -6.67 4.33 8.04
N LYS A 206 -7.55 3.32 8.12
CA LYS A 206 -8.76 3.28 8.95
C LYS A 206 -8.60 2.20 10.00
N TYR A 207 -8.43 2.63 11.25
CA TYR A 207 -8.21 1.74 12.37
C TYR A 207 -9.53 1.39 13.04
N LEU A 208 -9.84 0.11 13.11
CA LEU A 208 -11.10 -0.41 13.63
C LEU A 208 -10.82 -1.30 14.84
N SER A 209 -11.36 -0.93 15.99
CA SER A 209 -11.48 -1.85 17.13
C SER A 209 -12.43 -2.99 16.76
N ILE A 210 -12.12 -4.19 17.25
CA ILE A 210 -12.91 -5.39 16.94
C ILE A 210 -13.22 -6.12 18.23
N GLN A 211 -14.50 -6.36 18.45
CA GLN A 211 -15.02 -7.05 19.61
C GLN A 211 -15.90 -8.21 19.16
N ARG A 212 -15.85 -9.32 19.88
CA ARG A 212 -16.68 -10.49 19.63
C ARG A 212 -17.56 -10.78 20.83
N HIS A 213 -18.85 -11.01 20.62
CA HIS A 213 -19.71 -11.51 21.69
C HIS A 213 -19.31 -12.94 22.08
N SER A 214 -19.36 -13.29 23.37
CA SER A 214 -18.98 -14.63 23.86
C SER A 214 -19.80 -15.76 23.23
N ASN A 215 -21.05 -15.49 22.84
CA ASN A 215 -21.95 -16.44 22.18
C ASN A 215 -21.82 -16.46 20.64
N ALA A 216 -20.92 -15.66 20.06
CA ALA A 216 -20.60 -15.71 18.63
C ALA A 216 -19.47 -16.73 18.36
N PRO A 217 -19.34 -17.26 17.13
CA PRO A 217 -18.28 -18.21 16.79
C PRO A 217 -16.87 -17.73 17.15
N SER A 218 -15.97 -18.65 17.48
CA SER A 218 -14.57 -18.32 17.78
C SER A 218 -13.94 -17.50 16.66
N PHE A 219 -13.24 -16.42 17.04
CA PHE A 219 -12.69 -15.49 16.08
C PHE A 219 -11.35 -14.94 16.56
N SER A 220 -10.32 -15.14 15.76
CA SER A 220 -8.93 -14.81 16.08
C SER A 220 -8.47 -13.51 15.43
N ASN A 221 -7.37 -12.96 15.95
CA ASN A 221 -6.66 -11.83 15.35
C ASN A 221 -6.32 -12.06 13.87
N SER A 222 -5.83 -13.26 13.53
CA SER A 222 -5.45 -13.62 12.15
C SER A 222 -6.65 -13.63 11.19
N GLN A 223 -7.80 -14.12 11.65
CA GLN A 223 -9.03 -14.07 10.84
C GLN A 223 -9.52 -12.63 10.66
N ALA A 224 -9.44 -11.79 11.70
CA ALA A 224 -9.77 -10.37 11.58
C ALA A 224 -8.86 -9.64 10.58
N ASP A 225 -7.56 -9.87 10.66
CA ASP A 225 -6.58 -9.25 9.76
C ASP A 225 -6.78 -9.72 8.31
N THR A 226 -7.12 -11.00 8.09
CA THR A 226 -7.49 -11.55 6.77
C THR A 226 -8.70 -10.84 6.17
N ILE A 227 -9.75 -10.60 6.97
CA ILE A 227 -10.98 -9.96 6.49
C ILE A 227 -10.75 -8.48 6.18
N LEU A 228 -10.01 -7.77 7.02
CA LEU A 228 -9.64 -6.37 6.77
C LEU A 228 -8.72 -6.21 5.56
N ALA A 229 -7.83 -7.18 5.32
CA ALA A 229 -7.02 -7.23 4.10
C ALA A 229 -7.91 -7.41 2.86
N ALA A 230 -8.90 -8.32 2.90
CA ALA A 230 -9.86 -8.51 1.81
C ALA A 230 -10.75 -7.27 1.58
N ALA A 231 -11.16 -6.57 2.64
CA ALA A 231 -11.87 -5.30 2.56
C ALA A 231 -11.01 -4.21 1.90
N THR A 232 -9.73 -4.13 2.28
CA THR A 232 -8.76 -3.22 1.67
C THR A 232 -8.55 -3.53 0.20
N GLU A 233 -8.36 -4.81 -0.16
CA GLU A 233 -8.20 -5.24 -1.55
C GLU A 233 -9.42 -4.85 -2.38
N LEU A 234 -10.63 -5.06 -1.87
CA LEU A 234 -11.86 -4.62 -2.53
C LEU A 234 -11.85 -3.11 -2.79
N LEU A 235 -11.56 -2.29 -1.78
CA LEU A 235 -11.59 -0.82 -1.92
C LEU A 235 -10.49 -0.28 -2.84
N THR A 236 -9.40 -1.02 -3.02
CA THR A 236 -8.19 -0.56 -3.74
C THR A 236 -8.03 -1.18 -5.12
N THR A 237 -8.94 -2.06 -5.52
CA THR A 237 -8.96 -2.69 -6.85
C THR A 237 -9.95 -1.96 -7.74
N GLN A 238 -9.60 -1.80 -9.02
CA GLN A 238 -10.53 -1.29 -10.03
C GLN A 238 -11.14 -2.48 -10.79
N ASP A 239 -12.35 -2.89 -10.40
CA ASP A 239 -13.11 -4.05 -10.89
C ASP A 239 -14.04 -3.70 -12.09
N GLY A 240 -13.91 -2.50 -12.66
CA GLY A 240 -14.71 -2.03 -13.79
C GLY A 240 -14.36 -0.60 -14.22
N SER A 241 -14.89 -0.18 -15.38
CA SER A 241 -14.69 1.18 -15.88
C SER A 241 -15.44 2.25 -15.06
N ASP A 242 -16.50 1.84 -14.36
CA ASP A 242 -17.32 2.64 -13.46
C ASP A 242 -16.84 2.58 -11.99
N ASP A 243 -15.76 1.84 -11.75
CA ASP A 243 -15.19 1.61 -10.42
C ASP A 243 -13.94 2.45 -10.17
N ILE A 244 -13.70 2.81 -8.92
CA ILE A 244 -12.54 3.59 -8.48
C ILE A 244 -11.75 2.80 -7.45
N ALA A 245 -10.48 2.58 -7.75
CA ALA A 245 -9.47 2.15 -6.78
C ALA A 245 -9.24 3.25 -5.75
N CYS A 246 -9.89 3.14 -4.59
CA CYS A 246 -9.82 4.10 -3.52
C CYS A 246 -8.61 3.80 -2.60
N PRO A 247 -7.72 4.77 -2.33
CA PRO A 247 -6.53 4.55 -1.52
C PRO A 247 -6.87 4.50 -0.02
N THR A 248 -7.66 3.51 0.39
CA THR A 248 -8.13 3.30 1.77
C THR A 248 -7.66 1.95 2.28
N ARG A 249 -7.01 1.93 3.45
CA ARG A 249 -6.52 0.69 4.09
C ARG A 249 -7.26 0.47 5.41
N MET A 250 -7.96 -0.64 5.54
CA MET A 250 -8.63 -1.03 6.78
C MET A 250 -7.66 -1.86 7.65
N LYS A 251 -7.50 -1.49 8.92
CA LYS A 251 -6.60 -2.16 9.87
C LYS A 251 -7.26 -2.34 11.22
N ARG A 252 -6.89 -3.41 11.90
CA ARG A 252 -7.35 -3.66 13.27
C ARG A 252 -6.63 -2.70 14.24
N SER A 253 -7.37 -2.17 15.19
CA SER A 253 -6.86 -1.38 16.32
C SER A 253 -6.81 -2.24 17.58
N GLY A 254 -5.61 -2.68 17.98
CA GLY A 254 -5.43 -3.58 19.13
C GLY A 254 -5.94 -5.01 18.88
N SER A 255 -5.84 -5.90 19.87
CA SER A 255 -6.36 -7.29 19.77
C SER A 255 -7.87 -7.36 19.67
N VAL A 256 -8.39 -8.41 19.02
CA VAL A 256 -9.81 -8.77 19.11
C VAL A 256 -10.15 -9.03 20.58
N THR A 257 -11.14 -8.30 21.11
CA THR A 257 -11.61 -8.49 22.50
C THR A 257 -12.91 -9.27 22.55
N THR A 258 -13.31 -9.74 23.73
CA THR A 258 -14.61 -10.38 23.95
C THR A 258 -15.49 -9.49 24.81
N PHE A 259 -16.80 -9.46 24.53
CA PHE A 259 -17.82 -8.88 25.38
C PHE A 259 -18.95 -9.88 25.67
N THR A 260 -19.68 -9.68 26.75
CA THR A 260 -20.69 -10.61 27.28
C THR A 260 -22.04 -9.96 27.55
N THR A 261 -22.20 -8.68 27.24
CA THR A 261 -23.46 -7.96 27.44
C THR A 261 -24.49 -8.43 26.42
N GLY A 262 -25.65 -8.87 26.90
CA GLY A 262 -26.73 -9.41 26.07
C GLY A 262 -26.58 -10.91 25.80
N ASP A 263 -27.42 -11.45 24.93
CA ASP A 263 -27.37 -12.85 24.50
C ASP A 263 -26.50 -13.06 23.23
N GLY A 264 -26.02 -11.96 22.65
CA GLY A 264 -25.27 -11.93 21.40
C GLY A 264 -26.14 -11.78 20.15
N THR A 265 -27.44 -11.61 20.30
CA THR A 265 -28.37 -11.30 19.22
C THR A 265 -28.70 -9.81 19.26
N ILE A 266 -28.82 -9.17 18.08
CA ILE A 266 -29.29 -7.79 17.98
C ILE A 266 -30.75 -7.80 17.53
N ASP A 267 -31.68 -7.65 18.48
CA ASP A 267 -33.13 -7.72 18.28
C ASP A 267 -33.82 -6.36 18.49
N SER A 268 -33.09 -5.35 18.93
CA SER A 268 -33.64 -4.04 19.25
C SER A 268 -32.70 -2.87 18.98
N LYS A 269 -33.28 -1.66 18.94
CA LYS A 269 -32.51 -0.41 18.88
C LYS A 269 -31.61 -0.22 20.10
N ALA A 270 -32.07 -0.67 21.28
CA ALA A 270 -31.32 -0.54 22.52
C ALA A 270 -30.03 -1.36 22.47
N GLU A 271 -30.09 -2.60 21.98
CA GLU A 271 -28.91 -3.46 21.82
C GLU A 271 -27.93 -2.90 20.80
N MET A 272 -28.42 -2.43 19.64
CA MET A 272 -27.58 -1.76 18.64
C MET A 272 -26.87 -0.52 19.23
N ASN A 273 -27.57 0.26 20.06
CA ASN A 273 -27.00 1.43 20.72
C ASN A 273 -25.97 1.05 21.81
N ALA A 274 -26.12 -0.12 22.45
CA ALA A 274 -25.23 -0.61 23.50
C ALA A 274 -23.89 -1.16 22.97
N LEU A 275 -23.77 -1.40 21.67
CA LEU A 275 -22.53 -1.85 21.05
C LEU A 275 -21.36 -0.88 21.26
N GLN A 276 -20.15 -1.42 21.19
CA GLN A 276 -18.92 -0.64 21.24
C GLN A 276 -18.64 0.02 19.88
N ASN A 277 -17.79 1.04 19.88
CA ASN A 277 -17.27 1.59 18.64
C ASN A 277 -16.42 0.52 17.92
N GLY A 278 -16.49 0.51 16.59
CA GLY A 278 -15.85 -0.47 15.73
C GLY A 278 -16.77 -1.64 15.37
N ILE A 279 -16.14 -2.78 15.13
CA ILE A 279 -16.77 -3.98 14.59
C ILE A 279 -17.17 -4.90 15.76
N ASN A 280 -18.46 -5.13 15.92
CA ASN A 280 -19.01 -6.04 16.92
C ASN A 280 -19.47 -7.31 16.22
N LEU A 281 -18.69 -8.38 16.34
CA LEU A 281 -19.04 -9.70 15.85
C LEU A 281 -20.05 -10.35 16.80
N VAL A 282 -21.29 -10.49 16.34
CA VAL A 282 -22.44 -10.98 17.10
C VAL A 282 -22.90 -12.35 16.58
N LYS A 283 -23.74 -13.02 17.36
CA LYS A 283 -24.31 -14.34 17.02
C LYS A 283 -25.33 -14.23 15.90
N ALA A 284 -26.22 -13.25 15.97
CA ALA A 284 -27.28 -13.00 14.99
C ALA A 284 -27.73 -11.54 15.02
N ILE A 285 -28.36 -11.08 13.93
CA ILE A 285 -28.94 -9.74 13.80
C ILE A 285 -30.35 -9.91 13.24
N ASN A 286 -31.37 -9.49 14.01
CA ASN A 286 -32.76 -9.45 13.57
C ASN A 286 -33.32 -8.02 13.57
N PHE A 287 -32.54 -7.03 14.03
CA PHE A 287 -32.90 -5.62 14.02
C PHE A 287 -31.82 -4.78 13.33
N CYS A 288 -32.23 -4.03 12.30
CA CYS A 288 -31.44 -2.93 11.76
C CYS A 288 -32.38 -1.80 11.33
N SER A 289 -32.56 -0.82 12.21
CA SER A 289 -33.60 0.23 12.14
C SER A 289 -35.04 -0.28 12.28
N LYS A 290 -35.33 -1.49 11.80
CA LYS A 290 -36.57 -2.24 11.99
C LYS A 290 -36.26 -3.72 12.14
N LEU A 291 -37.21 -4.49 12.68
CA LEU A 291 -37.12 -5.94 12.70
C LEU A 291 -37.19 -6.50 11.27
N ALA A 292 -36.23 -7.34 10.91
CA ALA A 292 -36.20 -8.06 9.64
C ALA A 292 -35.35 -9.34 9.75
N PRO A 293 -35.70 -10.41 9.01
CA PRO A 293 -34.90 -11.63 8.97
C PRO A 293 -33.68 -11.48 8.04
N ASN A 294 -32.72 -12.41 8.16
CA ASN A 294 -31.58 -12.58 7.26
C ASN A 294 -30.63 -11.37 7.16
N ILE A 295 -30.50 -10.59 8.23
CA ILE A 295 -29.56 -9.46 8.29
C ILE A 295 -28.16 -10.00 8.61
N VAL A 296 -27.18 -9.70 7.77
CA VAL A 296 -25.78 -10.13 7.96
C VAL A 296 -24.90 -9.03 8.54
N GLY A 297 -25.31 -7.77 8.41
CA GLY A 297 -24.63 -6.61 8.96
C GLY A 297 -25.60 -5.47 9.24
N CYS A 298 -25.22 -4.62 10.19
CA CYS A 298 -25.94 -3.39 10.48
C CYS A 298 -24.97 -2.35 11.04
N ALA A 299 -25.10 -1.11 10.59
CA ALA A 299 -24.24 -0.03 11.02
C ALA A 299 -25.03 1.22 11.42
N SER A 300 -24.41 2.04 12.26
CA SER A 300 -24.87 3.42 12.48
C SER A 300 -24.54 4.29 11.26
N THR A 301 -25.50 5.12 10.82
CA THR A 301 -25.37 5.93 9.60
C THR A 301 -25.70 7.41 9.87
N PRO A 302 -24.71 8.32 9.94
CA PRO A 302 -23.29 8.03 10.17
C PRO A 302 -23.04 7.54 11.60
N GLY A 303 -21.84 7.06 11.88
CA GLY A 303 -21.44 6.67 13.22
C GLY A 303 -20.19 5.80 13.19
N THR A 304 -19.90 5.12 14.29
CA THR A 304 -18.69 4.29 14.42
C THR A 304 -18.99 2.86 14.81
N LYS A 305 -20.27 2.52 15.01
CA LYS A 305 -20.71 1.21 15.47
C LYS A 305 -21.23 0.42 14.30
N MET A 306 -20.78 -0.82 14.19
CA MET A 306 -21.36 -1.81 13.29
C MET A 306 -21.41 -3.18 13.96
N ALA A 307 -22.48 -3.90 13.69
CA ALA A 307 -22.69 -5.30 14.03
C ALA A 307 -22.55 -6.13 12.76
N VAL A 308 -21.84 -7.25 12.85
CA VAL A 308 -21.70 -8.21 11.75
C VAL A 308 -21.80 -9.63 12.30
N ILE A 309 -22.27 -10.56 11.49
CA ILE A 309 -22.15 -12.00 11.77
C ILE A 309 -21.02 -12.63 10.95
N ARG A 310 -20.61 -13.84 11.32
CA ARG A 310 -19.75 -14.65 10.45
C ARG A 310 -20.52 -14.99 9.17
N TYR A 311 -19.87 -14.87 8.03
CA TYR A 311 -20.47 -15.17 6.73
C TYR A 311 -19.55 -16.08 5.91
N THR A 312 -19.83 -16.26 4.62
CA THR A 312 -18.93 -16.98 3.72
C THR A 312 -17.59 -16.26 3.64
N SER A 313 -16.49 -17.02 3.76
CA SER A 313 -15.14 -16.46 3.93
C SER A 313 -14.70 -15.49 2.81
N ASN A 314 -15.23 -15.65 1.60
CA ASN A 314 -14.94 -14.78 0.45
C ASN A 314 -15.80 -13.51 0.37
N GLN A 315 -16.76 -13.30 1.27
CA GLN A 315 -17.67 -12.15 1.28
C GLN A 315 -17.57 -11.31 2.57
N GLU A 316 -16.87 -11.78 3.61
CA GLU A 316 -16.76 -11.04 4.87
C GLU A 316 -16.04 -9.69 4.71
N GLY A 317 -14.99 -9.61 3.88
CA GLY A 317 -14.29 -8.35 3.63
C GLY A 317 -15.19 -7.29 2.97
N MET A 318 -16.05 -7.75 2.06
CA MET A 318 -17.08 -6.91 1.43
C MET A 318 -18.15 -6.46 2.42
N LEU A 319 -18.67 -7.38 3.23
CA LEU A 319 -19.61 -7.05 4.30
C LEU A 319 -19.02 -5.97 5.22
N TRP A 320 -17.76 -6.12 5.63
CA TRP A 320 -17.12 -5.17 6.54
C TRP A 320 -16.91 -3.80 5.88
N ALA A 321 -16.50 -3.76 4.61
CA ALA A 321 -16.38 -2.53 3.85
C ALA A 321 -17.73 -1.83 3.64
N HIS A 322 -18.79 -2.59 3.36
CA HIS A 322 -20.16 -2.10 3.20
C HIS A 322 -20.66 -1.40 4.48
N GLU A 323 -20.60 -2.10 5.61
CA GLU A 323 -21.05 -1.55 6.89
C GLU A 323 -20.19 -0.37 7.36
N TYR A 324 -18.88 -0.41 7.09
CA TYR A 324 -18.03 0.75 7.32
C TYR A 324 -18.43 1.94 6.43
N GLY A 325 -18.87 1.69 5.19
CA GLY A 325 -19.45 2.70 4.32
C GLY A 325 -20.61 3.45 4.98
N HIS A 326 -21.53 2.74 5.61
CA HIS A 326 -22.59 3.34 6.43
C HIS A 326 -22.06 4.20 7.58
N ASN A 327 -21.03 3.73 8.30
CA ASN A 327 -20.37 4.53 9.34
C ASN A 327 -19.84 5.86 8.81
N THR A 328 -19.38 5.91 7.55
CA THR A 328 -18.97 7.15 6.88
C THR A 328 -20.14 8.05 6.42
N GLY A 329 -21.38 7.60 6.57
CA GLY A 329 -22.60 8.32 6.19
C GLY A 329 -23.18 7.93 4.83
N LEU A 330 -22.64 6.89 4.18
CA LEU A 330 -23.18 6.42 2.90
C LEU A 330 -24.55 5.78 3.10
N SER A 331 -25.46 6.05 2.17
CA SER A 331 -26.73 5.32 2.04
C SER A 331 -26.59 4.21 0.99
N HIS A 332 -27.56 3.30 0.94
CA HIS A 332 -27.55 2.27 -0.08
C HIS A 332 -27.60 2.87 -1.50
N ARG A 333 -26.85 2.26 -2.41
CA ARG A 333 -26.85 2.58 -3.85
C ARG A 333 -27.11 1.30 -4.65
N SER A 334 -28.33 1.16 -5.15
CA SER A 334 -28.75 -0.02 -5.89
C SER A 334 -27.91 -0.28 -7.15
N GLY A 335 -27.52 -1.53 -7.36
CA GLY A 335 -26.81 -2.00 -8.55
C GLY A 335 -26.18 -3.38 -8.36
N SER A 336 -26.10 -4.16 -9.42
CA SER A 336 -25.61 -5.55 -9.39
C SER A 336 -24.16 -5.67 -8.91
N ASN A 337 -23.36 -4.61 -9.04
CA ASN A 337 -21.94 -4.60 -8.71
C ASN A 337 -21.56 -3.60 -7.61
N ASN A 338 -22.51 -2.81 -7.10
CA ASN A 338 -22.19 -1.75 -6.15
C ASN A 338 -21.92 -2.33 -4.77
N LEU A 339 -20.83 -1.90 -4.12
CA LEU A 339 -20.53 -2.27 -2.74
C LEU A 339 -21.67 -1.87 -1.80
N MET A 340 -22.23 -0.66 -1.94
CA MET A 340 -23.31 -0.13 -1.10
C MET A 340 -24.72 -0.59 -1.52
N ASP A 341 -24.86 -1.65 -2.32
CA ASP A 341 -26.18 -2.22 -2.62
C ASP A 341 -26.81 -2.85 -1.36
N ASN A 342 -28.14 -2.93 -1.29
CA ASN A 342 -28.85 -3.50 -0.14
C ASN A 342 -28.69 -5.03 -0.01
N TYR A 343 -27.98 -5.68 -0.92
CA TYR A 343 -27.62 -7.10 -0.85
C TYR A 343 -26.10 -7.29 -0.96
N VAL A 344 -25.56 -8.18 -0.12
CA VAL A 344 -24.17 -8.64 -0.18
C VAL A 344 -24.05 -9.81 -1.16
N GLY A 345 -23.08 -9.76 -2.07
CA GLY A 345 -22.92 -10.75 -3.14
C GLY A 345 -21.54 -10.66 -3.77
N THR A 346 -20.95 -11.76 -4.23
CA THR A 346 -19.54 -11.79 -4.72
C THR A 346 -19.21 -10.75 -5.81
N SER A 347 -20.20 -10.27 -6.56
CA SER A 347 -20.07 -9.21 -7.57
C SER A 347 -20.10 -7.78 -7.03
N LYS A 348 -20.50 -7.57 -5.76
CA LYS A 348 -20.77 -6.27 -5.11
C LYS A 348 -19.48 -5.59 -4.65
N ARG A 349 -18.60 -5.26 -5.60
CA ARG A 349 -17.23 -4.83 -5.32
C ARG A 349 -16.92 -3.39 -5.70
N ARG A 350 -17.82 -2.71 -6.42
CA ARG A 350 -17.55 -1.42 -7.03
C ARG A 350 -17.98 -0.24 -6.18
N ILE A 351 -17.15 0.79 -6.15
CA ILE A 351 -17.43 2.08 -5.54
C ILE A 351 -17.23 3.23 -6.54
N ASN A 352 -18.01 4.29 -6.39
CA ASN A 352 -17.85 5.51 -7.17
C ASN A 352 -17.01 6.57 -6.41
N GLN A 353 -16.80 7.73 -7.05
CA GLN A 353 -15.95 8.79 -6.49
C GLN A 353 -16.50 9.36 -5.17
N ALA A 354 -17.82 9.50 -5.05
CA ALA A 354 -18.45 10.01 -3.84
C ALA A 354 -18.27 9.04 -2.66
N GLU A 355 -18.43 7.74 -2.92
CA GLU A 355 -18.19 6.68 -1.94
C GLU A 355 -16.73 6.67 -1.52
N CYS A 356 -15.79 6.73 -2.46
CA CYS A 356 -14.36 6.82 -2.13
C CYS A 356 -14.05 8.07 -1.27
N ASN A 357 -14.61 9.23 -1.60
CA ASN A 357 -14.42 10.44 -0.80
C ASN A 357 -14.93 10.25 0.64
N SER A 358 -16.04 9.54 0.81
CA SER A 358 -16.60 9.22 2.13
C SER A 358 -15.68 8.31 2.95
N PHE A 359 -15.14 7.26 2.32
CA PHE A 359 -14.12 6.40 2.92
C PHE A 359 -12.86 7.19 3.27
N LEU A 360 -12.41 8.12 2.44
CA LEU A 360 -11.24 8.91 2.75
C LEU A 360 -11.49 9.87 3.90
N ASN A 361 -12.62 10.57 3.97
CA ASN A 361 -12.77 11.72 4.86
C ASN A 361 -13.11 11.41 6.34
N ASN A 362 -13.59 10.21 6.67
CA ASN A 362 -14.06 9.87 8.03
C ASN A 362 -13.09 9.08 8.90
#